data_AF-A0A8X6L5W4-F1
#
_entry.id   AF-A0A8X6L5W4-F1
#
_cell.length_a   1.000
_cell.length_b   1.000
_cell.length_c   1.000
_cell.angle_alpha   90.00
_cell.angle_beta   90.00
_cell.angle_gamma   90.00
#
_symmetry.space_group_name_H-M   'P 1'
#
loop_
_entity.id
_entity.type
_entity.pdbx_description
1 polymer ?
#
loop_
_entity_poly.entity_id
_entity_poly.type
_entity_poly.pdbx_seq_one_letter_code
_entity_poly.pdbx_strand_id
1 'polypeptide(L)'
;LRTIECRVTVLNNATRHVPKGLCVDGGLPEPPAVRSCQLDPCPEWITGDWSECSTKNCLSWNTAYQKRSIFCELANRTITPSHCDNRKRPTRKRECFNANCKGLWKEGQWSECTATCGNKGFRSRRVQCVWHGTEEVAPPSACKGSPSPSTMPCGRNPCKDEDEEDCYDQSTYCDVVKGTKLCEASQFRLQCCASCGMQK
;
A
#
# COMPACT_ATOMS: atom_id res chain seq x y z
N LEU A 1 -43.96 -37.68 -2.52
CA LEU A 1 -44.38 -38.53 -1.37
C LEU A 1 -45.74 -39.13 -1.72
N ARG A 2 -45.96 -40.43 -1.57
CA ARG A 2 -47.29 -41.05 -1.74
C ARG A 2 -47.75 -41.72 -0.45
N THR A 3 -49.04 -41.67 -0.18
CA THR A 3 -49.64 -42.32 0.97
C THR A 3 -49.80 -43.81 0.70
N ILE A 4 -49.39 -44.66 1.64
CA ILE A 4 -49.51 -46.12 1.55
C ILE A 4 -50.59 -46.59 2.51
N GLU A 5 -51.52 -47.40 2.00
CA GLU A 5 -52.62 -47.96 2.75
C GLU A 5 -52.61 -49.49 2.65
N CYS A 6 -52.81 -50.17 3.78
CA CYS A 6 -53.01 -51.62 3.82
C CYS A 6 -54.51 -51.89 3.87
N ARG A 7 -55.00 -52.77 2.98
CA ARG A 7 -56.41 -53.14 2.90
C ARG A 7 -56.54 -54.67 2.84
N VAL A 8 -57.52 -55.21 3.53
CA VAL A 8 -57.87 -56.65 3.50
C VAL A 8 -59.27 -56.83 2.95
N THR A 9 -59.50 -57.91 2.22
CA THR A 9 -60.81 -58.29 1.71
C THR A 9 -61.48 -59.25 2.69
N VAL A 10 -62.65 -58.90 3.21
CA VAL A 10 -63.44 -59.76 4.10
C VAL A 10 -64.49 -60.55 3.33
N LEU A 11 -65.04 -61.60 3.95
CA LEU A 11 -66.16 -62.38 3.40
C LEU A 11 -67.30 -61.41 3.02
N ASN A 12 -67.78 -61.49 1.78
CA ASN A 12 -68.63 -60.51 1.05
C ASN A 12 -67.90 -59.49 0.16
N ASN A 13 -66.61 -59.71 -0.15
CA ASN A 13 -65.82 -58.90 -1.08
C ASN A 13 -65.69 -57.42 -0.68
N ALA A 14 -65.89 -57.11 0.61
CA ALA A 14 -65.72 -55.76 1.14
C ALA A 14 -64.26 -55.55 1.54
N THR A 15 -63.69 -54.38 1.18
CA THR A 15 -62.32 -54.03 1.56
C THR A 15 -62.31 -53.15 2.81
N ARG A 16 -61.49 -53.49 3.81
CA ARG A 16 -61.31 -52.68 5.02
C ARG A 16 -59.86 -52.24 5.17
N HIS A 17 -59.65 -50.98 5.55
CA HIS A 17 -58.33 -50.48 5.93
C HIS A 17 -57.89 -51.11 7.24
N VAL A 18 -56.63 -51.54 7.29
CA VAL A 18 -56.04 -52.15 8.48
C VAL A 18 -54.65 -51.55 8.74
N PRO A 19 -54.11 -51.72 9.97
CA PRO A 19 -52.73 -51.38 10.26
C PRO A 19 -51.74 -52.00 9.27
N LYS A 20 -50.68 -51.26 8.93
CA LYS A 20 -49.66 -51.69 7.97
C LYS A 20 -48.99 -53.02 8.33
N GLY A 21 -48.82 -53.30 9.63
CA GLY A 21 -48.21 -54.54 10.13
C GLY A 21 -48.91 -55.81 9.64
N LEU A 22 -50.24 -55.79 9.49
CA LEU A 22 -51.00 -56.94 9.00
C LEU A 22 -50.66 -57.32 7.55
N CYS A 23 -50.32 -56.33 6.71
CA CYS A 23 -49.83 -56.62 5.36
C CYS A 23 -48.43 -57.25 5.40
N VAL A 24 -47.54 -56.76 6.28
CA VAL A 24 -46.18 -57.28 6.44
C VAL A 24 -46.18 -58.70 7.00
N ASP A 25 -47.00 -58.97 8.00
CA ASP A 25 -47.20 -60.30 8.60
C ASP A 25 -47.80 -61.28 7.58
N GLY A 26 -48.63 -60.78 6.65
CA GLY A 26 -49.16 -61.52 5.50
C GLY A 26 -48.17 -61.70 4.35
N GLY A 27 -46.91 -61.31 4.52
CA GLY A 27 -45.85 -61.46 3.51
C GLY A 27 -45.87 -60.42 2.40
N LEU A 28 -46.65 -59.34 2.52
CA LEU A 28 -46.64 -58.24 1.56
C LEU A 28 -45.60 -57.19 1.98
N PRO A 29 -44.54 -56.95 1.19
CA PRO A 29 -43.54 -55.95 1.52
C PRO A 29 -44.14 -54.53 1.45
N GLU A 30 -43.73 -53.65 2.36
CA GLU A 30 -44.15 -52.25 2.31
C GLU A 30 -43.62 -51.59 1.03
N PRO A 31 -44.49 -51.04 0.17
CA PRO A 31 -44.04 -50.38 -1.05
C PRO A 31 -43.26 -49.09 -0.72
N PRO A 32 -42.40 -48.59 -1.61
CA PRO A 32 -41.68 -47.34 -1.34
C PRO A 32 -42.66 -46.15 -1.30
N ALA A 33 -42.73 -45.47 -0.16
CA ALA A 33 -43.54 -44.24 0.06
C ALA A 33 -42.86 -42.99 -0.51
N VAL A 34 -41.53 -43.07 -0.59
CA VAL A 34 -40.62 -42.03 -1.02
C VAL A 34 -39.98 -42.50 -2.32
N ARG A 35 -39.96 -41.62 -3.32
CA ARG A 35 -39.11 -41.77 -4.50
C ARG A 35 -38.06 -40.67 -4.44
N SER A 36 -36.84 -40.94 -4.89
CA SER A 36 -35.88 -39.87 -5.13
C SER A 36 -36.44 -38.94 -6.20
N CYS A 37 -36.34 -37.63 -5.98
CA CYS A 37 -36.49 -36.69 -7.06
C CYS A 37 -35.22 -36.84 -7.92
N GLN A 38 -35.35 -37.13 -9.21
CA GLN A 38 -34.25 -37.18 -10.16
C GLN A 38 -33.76 -35.74 -10.44
N LEU A 39 -33.31 -35.05 -9.40
CA LEU A 39 -32.72 -33.73 -9.53
C LEU A 39 -31.28 -33.93 -9.97
N ASP A 40 -30.95 -33.38 -11.14
CA ASP A 40 -29.57 -33.34 -11.59
C ASP A 40 -28.70 -32.65 -10.52
N PRO A 41 -27.43 -33.08 -10.38
CA PRO A 41 -26.50 -32.41 -9.49
C PRO A 41 -26.43 -30.91 -9.81
N CYS A 42 -26.38 -30.08 -8.76
CA CYS A 42 -26.24 -28.65 -8.92
C CYS A 42 -24.93 -28.31 -9.67
N PRO A 43 -24.92 -27.27 -10.52
CA PRO A 43 -23.69 -26.81 -11.16
C PRO A 43 -22.62 -26.41 -10.12
N GLU A 44 -21.37 -26.80 -10.37
CA GLU A 44 -20.24 -26.57 -9.45
C GLU A 44 -19.14 -25.69 -10.06
N TRP A 45 -18.47 -24.92 -9.19
CA TRP A 45 -17.32 -24.11 -9.60
C TRP A 45 -16.08 -24.98 -9.66
N ILE A 46 -15.49 -25.06 -10.85
CA ILE A 46 -14.20 -25.73 -11.09
C ILE A 46 -13.11 -24.68 -11.23
N THR A 47 -11.97 -24.94 -10.59
CA THR A 47 -10.80 -24.06 -10.63
C THR A 47 -9.63 -24.76 -11.28
N GLY A 48 -8.95 -24.10 -12.21
CA GLY A 48 -7.64 -24.56 -12.70
C GLY A 48 -6.52 -24.23 -11.71
N ASP A 49 -5.31 -24.62 -12.10
CA ASP A 49 -4.10 -24.32 -11.34
C ASP A 49 -3.82 -22.81 -11.29
N TRP A 50 -3.10 -22.42 -10.23
CA TRP A 50 -2.57 -21.07 -10.13
C TRP A 50 -1.43 -20.88 -11.12
N SER A 51 -1.46 -19.76 -11.84
CA SER A 51 -0.33 -19.31 -12.66
C SER A 51 0.91 -19.13 -11.80
N GLU A 52 2.07 -19.04 -12.45
CA GLU A 52 3.26 -18.50 -11.80
C GLU A 52 3.00 -17.10 -11.22
N CYS A 53 3.76 -16.76 -10.18
CA CYS A 53 3.67 -15.45 -9.55
C CYS A 53 4.11 -14.38 -10.55
N SER A 54 3.28 -13.34 -10.71
CA SER A 54 3.54 -12.30 -11.71
C SER A 54 4.87 -11.61 -11.46
N THR A 55 5.76 -11.63 -12.46
CA THR A 55 7.09 -11.00 -12.41
C THR A 55 7.04 -9.48 -12.61
N LYS A 56 6.07 -8.97 -13.38
CA LYS A 56 5.98 -7.55 -13.77
C LYS A 56 4.97 -6.74 -12.97
N ASN A 57 3.81 -7.33 -12.66
CA ASN A 57 2.74 -6.63 -11.94
C ASN A 57 2.90 -6.79 -10.43
N CYS A 58 3.73 -5.92 -9.85
CA CYS A 58 3.90 -5.82 -8.41
C CYS A 58 2.72 -5.09 -7.76
N LEU A 59 2.31 -5.56 -6.58
CA LEU A 59 1.26 -4.96 -5.77
C LEU A 59 1.87 -4.10 -4.65
N SER A 60 2.74 -4.71 -3.86
CA SER A 60 3.33 -4.13 -2.67
C SER A 60 4.70 -4.77 -2.39
N TRP A 61 5.35 -4.40 -1.29
CA TRP A 61 6.67 -4.91 -0.92
C TRP A 61 6.68 -6.45 -0.86
N ASN A 62 7.51 -7.05 -1.71
CA ASN A 62 7.63 -8.49 -1.92
C ASN A 62 6.35 -9.21 -2.36
N THR A 63 5.37 -8.50 -2.91
CA THR A 63 4.05 -9.07 -3.22
C THR A 63 3.63 -8.79 -4.65
N ALA A 64 3.22 -9.84 -5.36
CA ALA A 64 2.59 -9.79 -6.67
C ALA A 64 1.31 -10.64 -6.68
N TYR A 65 0.73 -10.87 -7.86
CA TYR A 65 -0.47 -11.68 -8.03
C TYR A 65 -0.24 -12.96 -8.83
N GLN A 66 -0.94 -14.01 -8.43
CA GLN A 66 -1.23 -15.18 -9.26
C GLN A 66 -2.68 -15.15 -9.74
N LYS A 67 -2.93 -15.72 -10.90
CA LYS A 67 -4.26 -15.84 -11.49
C LYS A 67 -4.57 -17.31 -11.73
N ARG A 68 -5.85 -17.69 -11.62
CA ARG A 68 -6.32 -19.01 -12.06
C ARG A 68 -7.55 -18.87 -12.95
N SER A 69 -7.86 -19.93 -13.67
CA SER A 69 -9.12 -20.06 -14.37
C SER A 69 -10.23 -20.52 -13.42
N ILE A 70 -11.45 -20.05 -13.66
CA ILE A 70 -12.64 -20.41 -12.89
C ILE A 70 -13.77 -20.58 -13.87
N PHE A 71 -14.43 -21.73 -13.81
CA PHE A 71 -15.49 -22.12 -14.72
C PHE A 71 -16.63 -22.75 -13.94
N CYS A 72 -17.86 -22.61 -14.44
CA CYS A 72 -18.99 -23.35 -13.89
C CYS A 72 -19.22 -24.61 -14.73
N GLU A 73 -19.21 -25.77 -14.10
CA GLU A 73 -19.49 -27.04 -14.75
C GLU A 73 -20.89 -27.53 -14.37
N LEU A 74 -21.70 -27.86 -15.38
CA LEU A 74 -23.01 -28.49 -15.18
C LEU A 74 -22.86 -30.00 -14.98
N ALA A 75 -23.91 -30.67 -14.47
CA ALA A 75 -23.96 -32.12 -14.30
C ALA A 75 -23.57 -32.92 -15.57
N ASN A 76 -23.82 -32.37 -16.76
CA ASN A 76 -23.46 -32.95 -18.05
C ASN A 76 -22.04 -32.61 -18.54
N ARG A 77 -21.17 -32.08 -17.65
CA ARG A 77 -19.80 -31.60 -17.94
C ARG A 77 -19.71 -30.44 -18.91
N THR A 78 -20.81 -29.74 -19.16
CA THR A 78 -20.79 -28.53 -19.99
C THR A 78 -20.25 -27.37 -19.18
N ILE A 79 -19.23 -26.70 -19.71
CA ILE A 79 -18.65 -25.50 -19.12
C ILE A 79 -19.47 -24.28 -19.51
N THR A 80 -19.91 -23.50 -18.52
CA THR A 80 -20.67 -22.27 -18.70
C THR A 80 -20.18 -21.15 -17.78
N PRO A 81 -20.53 -19.88 -18.04
CA PRO A 81 -20.15 -18.77 -17.18
C PRO A 81 -21.17 -18.42 -16.08
N SER A 82 -22.42 -18.92 -16.15
CA SER A 82 -23.57 -18.27 -15.50
C SER A 82 -24.53 -19.16 -14.69
N HIS A 83 -24.25 -20.45 -14.52
CA HIS A 83 -25.20 -21.37 -13.85
C HIS A 83 -24.84 -21.73 -12.40
N CYS A 84 -23.66 -21.34 -11.93
CA CYS A 84 -23.20 -21.64 -10.57
C CYS A 84 -23.55 -20.51 -9.61
N ASP A 85 -23.78 -20.85 -8.34
CA ASP A 85 -24.08 -19.88 -7.28
C ASP A 85 -22.90 -18.92 -7.09
N ASN A 86 -23.11 -17.63 -7.39
CA ASN A 86 -22.09 -16.60 -7.25
C ASN A 86 -21.58 -16.43 -5.81
N ARG A 87 -22.36 -16.81 -4.79
CA ARG A 87 -21.92 -16.75 -3.38
C ARG A 87 -20.81 -17.76 -3.08
N LYS A 88 -20.74 -18.84 -3.85
CA LYS A 88 -19.70 -19.88 -3.75
C LYS A 88 -18.54 -19.67 -4.74
N ARG A 89 -18.55 -18.56 -5.48
CA ARG A 89 -17.57 -18.32 -6.54
C ARG A 89 -16.16 -18.16 -5.96
N PRO A 90 -15.19 -19.01 -6.36
CA PRO A 90 -13.82 -18.89 -5.86
C PRO A 90 -13.12 -17.61 -6.33
N THR A 91 -12.04 -17.22 -5.66
CA THR A 91 -11.24 -16.06 -6.05
C THR A 91 -10.38 -16.36 -7.29
N ARG A 92 -10.42 -15.43 -8.27
CA ARG A 92 -9.64 -15.55 -9.51
C ARG A 92 -8.18 -15.10 -9.36
N LYS A 93 -7.92 -14.25 -8.37
CA LYS A 93 -6.60 -13.70 -8.06
C LYS A 93 -6.27 -13.98 -6.61
N ARG A 94 -5.00 -14.24 -6.32
CA ARG A 94 -4.44 -14.27 -4.97
C ARG A 94 -3.08 -13.59 -4.95
N GLU A 95 -2.68 -13.14 -3.78
CA GLU A 95 -1.34 -12.63 -3.54
C GLU A 95 -0.32 -13.76 -3.53
N CYS A 96 0.89 -13.46 -3.97
CA CYS A 96 2.04 -14.36 -3.96
C CYS A 96 3.31 -13.56 -3.66
N PHE A 97 4.29 -14.24 -3.07
CA PHE A 97 5.58 -13.63 -2.79
C PHE A 97 6.41 -13.46 -4.07
N ASN A 98 6.93 -12.26 -4.30
CA ASN A 98 7.86 -11.96 -5.37
C ASN A 98 8.97 -11.03 -4.87
N ALA A 99 10.19 -11.55 -4.74
CA ALA A 99 11.35 -10.82 -4.24
C ALA A 99 11.78 -9.61 -5.12
N ASN A 100 11.33 -9.56 -6.38
CA ASN A 100 11.59 -8.45 -7.30
C ASN A 100 10.64 -7.26 -7.09
N CYS A 101 9.56 -7.45 -6.31
CA CYS A 101 8.61 -6.40 -5.98
C CYS A 101 9.08 -5.56 -4.80
N LYS A 102 10.25 -4.93 -4.96
CA LYS A 102 10.82 -3.99 -3.98
C LYS A 102 10.85 -2.60 -4.60
N GLY A 103 10.35 -1.61 -3.87
CA GLY A 103 10.44 -0.22 -4.30
C GLY A 103 11.84 0.33 -4.07
N LEU A 104 12.38 1.04 -5.05
CA LEU A 104 13.67 1.72 -4.99
C LEU A 104 13.52 3.17 -5.44
N TRP A 105 14.33 4.06 -4.85
CA TRP A 105 14.42 5.44 -5.29
C TRP A 105 15.29 5.53 -6.54
N LYS A 106 14.69 5.91 -7.66
CA LYS A 106 15.38 6.35 -8.87
C LYS A 106 15.74 7.82 -8.70
N GLU A 107 17.03 8.11 -8.75
CA GLU A 107 17.60 9.41 -8.42
C GLU A 107 17.92 10.19 -9.70
N GLY A 108 17.52 11.46 -9.75
CA GLY A 108 17.94 12.41 -10.77
C GLY A 108 19.25 13.10 -10.43
N GLN A 109 19.62 14.08 -11.26
CA GLN A 109 20.76 14.95 -10.99
C GLN A 109 20.48 15.88 -9.80
N TRP A 110 21.53 16.18 -9.04
CA TRP A 110 21.50 17.19 -7.98
C TRP A 110 21.39 18.59 -8.58
N SER A 111 20.62 19.45 -7.92
CA SER A 111 20.66 20.89 -8.11
C SER A 111 21.99 21.46 -7.62
N GLU A 112 22.28 22.68 -8.01
CA GLU A 112 23.34 23.46 -7.35
C GLU A 112 23.02 23.66 -5.86
N CYS A 113 24.07 23.94 -5.09
CA CYS A 113 23.94 24.28 -3.69
C CYS A 113 23.27 25.65 -3.53
N THR A 114 22.24 25.73 -2.68
CA THR A 114 21.52 26.98 -2.40
C THR A 114 22.36 28.03 -1.67
N ALA A 115 23.39 27.60 -0.92
CA ALA A 115 24.33 28.52 -0.29
C ALA A 115 25.21 29.16 -1.37
N THR A 116 25.38 30.48 -1.31
CA THR A 116 26.36 31.24 -2.11
C THR A 116 27.72 31.32 -1.43
N CYS A 117 27.74 31.27 -0.10
CA CYS A 117 28.91 31.13 0.77
C CYS A 117 28.54 30.38 2.05
N GLY A 118 29.53 29.90 2.80
CA GLY A 118 29.36 29.19 4.06
C GLY A 118 28.73 27.79 3.94
N ASN A 119 28.47 27.17 5.10
CA ASN A 119 28.05 25.76 5.22
C ASN A 119 26.55 25.57 5.40
N LYS A 120 25.74 26.61 5.24
CA LYS A 120 24.29 26.60 5.47
C LYS A 120 23.52 26.49 4.16
N GLY A 121 23.83 25.48 3.35
CA GLY A 121 23.18 25.22 2.06
C GLY A 121 22.54 23.84 1.97
N PHE A 122 21.65 23.68 1.00
CA PHE A 122 21.10 22.39 0.61
C PHE A 122 21.13 22.25 -0.90
N ARG A 123 21.24 21.00 -1.37
CA ARG A 123 20.97 20.62 -2.76
C ARG A 123 19.78 19.69 -2.77
N SER A 124 18.99 19.78 -3.83
CA SER A 124 17.79 18.96 -4.03
C SER A 124 17.90 18.19 -5.33
N ARG A 125 17.22 17.05 -5.44
CA ARG A 125 17.10 16.30 -6.68
C ARG A 125 15.71 15.71 -6.82
N ARG A 126 15.32 15.46 -8.07
CA ARG A 126 14.11 14.68 -8.35
C ARG A 126 14.36 13.23 -7.96
N VAL A 127 13.41 12.63 -7.26
CA VAL A 127 13.40 11.21 -6.91
C VAL A 127 12.08 10.60 -7.33
N GLN A 128 12.12 9.37 -7.80
CA GLN A 128 10.93 8.63 -8.21
C GLN A 128 10.99 7.21 -7.64
N CYS A 129 9.90 6.75 -7.03
CA CYS A 129 9.82 5.37 -6.59
C CYS A 129 9.58 4.47 -7.81
N VAL A 130 10.41 3.45 -7.99
CA VAL A 130 10.30 2.47 -9.09
C VAL A 130 10.39 1.04 -8.55
N TRP A 131 9.83 0.08 -9.27
CA TRP A 131 9.98 -1.33 -8.92
C TRP A 131 11.35 -1.86 -9.36
N HIS A 132 12.10 -2.51 -8.47
CA HIS A 132 13.40 -3.10 -8.78
C HIS A 132 13.38 -4.04 -9.99
N GLY A 133 12.32 -4.85 -10.14
CA GLY A 133 12.24 -5.84 -11.22
C GLY A 133 11.93 -5.28 -12.60
N THR A 134 11.27 -4.13 -12.71
CA THR A 134 10.77 -3.59 -14.00
C THR A 134 11.23 -2.17 -14.31
N GLU A 135 11.80 -1.46 -13.34
CA GLU A 135 12.04 -0.02 -13.37
C GLU A 135 10.81 0.87 -13.63
N GLU A 136 9.61 0.27 -13.66
CA GLU A 136 8.37 1.02 -13.84
C GLU A 136 8.04 1.82 -12.58
N VAL A 137 7.27 2.90 -12.77
CA VAL A 137 6.85 3.80 -11.70
C VAL A 137 6.05 3.01 -10.66
N ALA A 138 6.53 3.02 -9.42
CA ALA A 138 5.88 2.38 -8.30
C ALA A 138 5.07 3.39 -7.48
N PRO A 139 4.02 2.95 -6.76
CA PRO A 139 3.35 3.78 -5.77
C PRO A 139 4.32 4.26 -4.69
N PRO A 140 4.14 5.46 -4.11
CA PRO A 140 5.03 5.98 -3.06
C PRO A 140 5.15 5.06 -1.83
N SER A 141 4.12 4.25 -1.56
CA SER A 141 4.12 3.26 -0.46
C SER A 141 5.19 2.18 -0.63
N ALA A 142 5.62 1.87 -1.85
CA ALA A 142 6.63 0.85 -2.12
C ALA A 142 8.02 1.25 -1.60
N CYS A 143 8.30 2.55 -1.51
CA CYS A 143 9.58 3.09 -1.01
C CYS A 143 9.50 3.61 0.44
N LYS A 144 8.35 3.47 1.13
CA LYS A 144 8.11 4.05 2.46
C LYS A 144 9.13 3.61 3.54
N GLY A 145 9.76 2.44 3.37
CA GLY A 145 10.79 1.93 4.28
C GLY A 145 12.21 2.45 4.02
N SER A 146 12.43 3.23 2.95
CA SER A 146 13.74 3.79 2.59
C SER A 146 13.69 5.31 2.62
N PRO A 147 14.63 6.00 3.30
CA PRO A 147 14.63 7.46 3.38
C PRO A 147 14.73 8.06 1.98
N SER A 148 13.84 9.01 1.68
CA SER A 148 13.87 9.75 0.41
C SER A 148 15.18 10.51 0.31
N PRO A 149 16.00 10.29 -0.72
CA PRO A 149 17.27 10.95 -0.83
C PRO A 149 17.14 12.24 -1.66
N SER A 150 16.01 12.95 -1.51
CA SER A 150 15.65 14.13 -2.32
C SER A 150 16.41 15.39 -1.94
N THR A 151 16.94 15.48 -0.72
CA THR A 151 17.60 16.67 -0.19
C THR A 151 18.85 16.29 0.58
N MET A 152 19.92 17.06 0.44
CA MET A 152 21.17 16.84 1.16
C MET A 152 21.84 18.18 1.50
N PRO A 153 22.46 18.33 2.70
CA PRO A 153 23.22 19.53 3.03
C PRO A 153 24.44 19.72 2.12
N CYS A 154 24.84 20.98 1.93
CA CYS A 154 26.02 21.38 1.18
C CYS A 154 26.57 22.71 1.70
N GLY A 155 27.83 23.00 1.36
CA GLY A 155 28.49 24.28 1.66
C GLY A 155 29.29 24.79 0.48
N ARG A 156 29.56 26.09 0.47
CA ARG A 156 30.53 26.76 -0.40
C ARG A 156 31.65 27.37 0.46
N ASN A 157 32.57 28.08 -0.17
CA ASN A 157 33.64 28.81 0.52
C ASN A 157 33.08 29.69 1.65
N PRO A 158 33.83 29.91 2.74
CA PRO A 158 33.41 30.78 3.84
C PRO A 158 32.91 32.13 3.33
N CYS A 159 31.88 32.67 3.99
CA CYS A 159 31.49 34.04 3.75
C CYS A 159 32.63 34.94 4.22
N LYS A 160 32.95 35.98 3.44
CA LYS A 160 33.79 37.06 3.96
C LYS A 160 32.94 37.79 4.99
N ASP A 161 33.40 37.85 6.23
CA ASP A 161 32.71 38.59 7.27
C ASP A 161 32.63 40.06 6.84
N GLU A 162 31.42 40.61 6.75
CA GLU A 162 31.20 42.07 6.60
C GLU A 162 31.21 42.74 7.99
N ASP A 163 32.07 42.25 8.89
CA ASP A 163 32.30 42.81 10.24
C ASP A 163 33.81 42.99 10.45
N GLU A 164 34.47 43.71 9.54
CA GLU A 164 35.66 44.46 9.91
C GLU A 164 35.14 45.80 10.44
N GLU A 165 35.18 45.93 11.77
CA GLU A 165 34.72 47.09 12.54
C GLU A 165 35.57 48.31 12.16
N ASP A 166 35.24 48.95 11.03
CA ASP A 166 35.70 50.30 10.71
C ASP A 166 35.14 51.21 11.78
N CYS A 167 35.89 51.40 12.87
CA CYS A 167 35.43 52.26 13.94
C CYS A 167 35.38 53.70 13.42
N TYR A 168 34.17 54.28 13.39
CA TYR A 168 33.91 55.61 12.87
C TYR A 168 33.53 56.56 14.00
N ASP A 169 33.81 57.85 13.80
CA ASP A 169 33.43 58.88 14.74
C ASP A 169 31.91 59.08 14.72
N GLN A 170 31.29 58.96 15.88
CA GLN A 170 29.84 59.08 16.08
C GLN A 170 29.39 60.51 16.42
N SER A 171 30.33 61.45 16.54
CA SER A 171 30.07 62.84 16.90
C SER A 171 30.82 63.81 15.99
N THR A 172 30.18 64.93 15.62
CA THR A 172 30.82 65.99 14.84
C THR A 172 31.85 66.78 15.66
N TYR A 173 31.87 66.61 16.98
CA TYR A 173 32.87 67.22 17.86
C TYR A 173 34.16 66.41 17.95
N CYS A 174 34.28 65.29 17.22
CA CYS A 174 35.45 64.41 17.29
C CYS A 174 36.75 65.08 16.81
N ASP A 175 36.68 66.07 15.91
CA ASP A 175 37.83 66.91 15.54
C ASP A 175 38.37 67.74 16.71
N VAL A 176 37.47 68.21 17.58
CA VAL A 176 37.82 68.94 18.81
C VAL A 176 38.38 67.99 19.86
N VAL A 177 37.79 66.80 19.97
CA VAL A 177 38.27 65.73 20.87
C VAL A 177 39.69 65.31 20.48
N LYS A 178 39.99 65.17 19.18
CA LYS A 178 41.33 64.87 18.66
C LYS A 178 42.36 65.95 18.97
N GLY A 179 41.96 67.23 18.94
CA GLY A 179 42.82 68.37 19.25
C GLY A 179 43.04 68.65 20.74
N THR A 180 42.43 67.87 21.63
CA THR A 180 42.43 68.08 23.08
C THR A 180 42.74 66.78 23.82
N LYS A 181 42.93 66.81 25.15
CA LYS A 181 43.17 65.61 25.98
C LYS A 181 41.89 64.82 26.31
N LEU A 182 40.80 65.05 25.57
CA LEU A 182 39.52 64.43 25.87
C LEU A 182 39.48 62.94 25.53
N CYS A 183 40.38 62.44 24.67
CA CYS A 183 40.54 61.01 24.36
C CYS A 183 40.95 60.14 25.56
N GLU A 184 41.47 60.72 26.65
CA GLU A 184 41.78 59.98 27.88
C GLU A 184 40.50 59.51 28.61
N ALA A 185 39.37 60.21 28.41
CA ALA A 185 38.09 59.82 28.99
C ALA A 185 37.35 58.83 28.08
N SER A 186 36.93 57.70 28.66
CA SER A 186 36.31 56.56 27.96
C SER A 186 35.07 56.93 27.16
N GLN A 187 34.28 57.89 27.65
CA GLN A 187 33.08 58.39 26.97
C GLN A 187 33.38 59.03 25.61
N PHE A 188 34.48 59.78 25.50
CA PHE A 188 34.89 60.40 24.23
C PHE A 188 35.61 59.39 23.34
N ARG A 189 36.35 58.44 23.91
CA ARG A 189 37.01 57.37 23.16
C ARG A 189 36.03 56.41 22.48
N LEU A 190 34.89 56.14 23.10
CA LEU A 190 33.83 55.33 22.50
C LEU A 190 33.09 56.06 21.37
N GLN A 191 32.87 57.37 21.51
CA GLN A 191 32.17 58.18 20.52
C GLN A 191 33.07 58.66 19.38
N CYS A 192 34.37 58.79 19.61
CA CYS A 192 35.34 59.34 18.66
C CYS A 192 36.48 58.36 18.43
N CYS A 193 36.12 57.11 18.11
CA CYS A 193 37.06 56.02 18.04
C CYS A 193 38.10 56.21 16.90
N ALA A 194 37.70 56.73 15.74
CA ALA A 194 38.63 57.01 14.64
C ALA A 194 39.57 58.18 15.00
N SER A 195 39.02 59.22 15.62
CA SER A 195 39.76 60.41 16.05
C SER A 195 40.75 60.13 17.20
N CYS A 196 40.38 59.28 18.15
CA CYS A 196 41.22 58.90 19.29
C CYS A 196 42.15 57.70 19.01
N GLY A 197 41.89 56.91 17.96
CA GLY A 197 42.66 55.71 17.62
C GLY A 197 44.14 55.94 17.27
N MET A 198 44.53 57.18 16.94
CA MET A 198 45.91 57.55 16.59
C MET A 198 46.70 58.25 17.71
N GLN A 199 46.10 58.46 18.89
CA GLN A 199 46.81 59.00 20.06
C GLN A 199 47.22 57.83 20.98
N LYS A 200 48.43 57.31 20.77
CA LYS A 200 49.15 56.48 21.75
C LYS A 200 50.05 57.35 22.62
#